data_AF-A0AAU5ML40-F1
#
_entry.id   AF-A0AAU5ML40-F1
#
_cell.length_a   1.000
_cell.length_b   1.000
_cell.length_c   1.000
_cell.angle_alpha   90.00
_cell.angle_beta   90.00
_cell.angle_gamma   90.00
#
_symmetry.space_group_name_H-M   'P 1'
#
loop_
_entity.id
_entity.type
_entity.pdbx_description
1 polymer ?
#
loop_
_entity_poly.entity_id
_entity_poly.type
_entity_poly.pdbx_seq_one_letter_code
_entity_poly.pdbx_strand_id
1 'polypeptide(L)' 'MAKVEAPACPVCGQRGVPILYGLPTRVAREAAAAGKVRLFGCVVPREPDQWTCRQAHTWQADDDEVLIAVLDAALKRSER' A
#
# COMPACT_ATOMS: atom_id res chain seq x y z
N MET A 1 3.14 -10.89 -18.31
CA MET A 1 2.55 -9.72 -17.62
C MET A 1 3.67 -9.10 -16.80
N ALA A 2 4.04 -7.86 -17.08
CA ALA A 2 5.10 -7.18 -16.32
C ALA A 2 4.66 -7.06 -14.86
N LYS A 3 5.53 -7.47 -13.94
CA LYS A 3 5.28 -7.38 -12.50
C LYS A 3 5.39 -5.90 -12.13
N VAL A 4 4.27 -5.26 -11.79
CA VAL A 4 4.30 -3.90 -11.24
C VAL A 4 5.06 -3.94 -9.92
N GLU A 5 6.14 -3.18 -9.82
CA GLU A 5 7.00 -3.14 -8.64
C GLU A 5 6.69 -1.92 -7.77
N ALA A 6 6.52 -2.15 -6.48
CA ALA A 6 6.36 -1.06 -5.52
C ALA A 6 7.63 -0.19 -5.45
N PRO A 7 7.51 1.13 -5.31
CA PRO A 7 8.64 2.05 -5.22
C PRO A 7 9.50 1.76 -3.98
N ALA A 8 10.77 2.12 -4.07
CA ALA A 8 11.67 2.10 -2.93
C ALA A 8 11.44 3.32 -2.04
N CYS A 9 11.62 3.14 -0.74
CA CYS A 9 11.57 4.21 0.25
C CYS A 9 12.71 5.22 -0.02
N PRO A 10 12.41 6.52 -0.15
CA PRO A 10 13.43 7.53 -0.44
C PRO A 10 14.42 7.74 0.72
N VAL A 11 14.08 7.28 1.93
CA VAL A 11 14.91 7.45 3.14
C VAL A 11 15.86 6.27 3.35
N CYS A 12 15.39 5.03 3.18
CA CYS A 12 16.13 3.83 3.56
C CYS A 12 16.25 2.75 2.47
N GLY A 13 15.72 3.00 1.26
CA GLY A 13 15.80 2.09 0.12
C GLY A 13 14.96 0.82 0.22
N GLN A 14 14.26 0.58 1.34
CA GLN A 14 13.40 -0.59 1.48
C GLN A 14 12.19 -0.51 0.55
N ARG A 15 11.68 -1.67 0.12
CA ARG A 15 10.46 -1.76 -0.69
C ARG A 15 9.25 -1.20 0.06
N GLY A 16 8.48 -0.36 -0.61
CA GLY A 16 7.24 0.19 -0.10
C GLY A 16 6.09 -0.82 -0.05
N VAL A 17 5.18 -0.60 0.88
CA VAL A 17 3.84 -1.21 0.91
C VAL A 17 2.81 -0.07 0.84
N PRO A 18 1.71 -0.25 0.09
CA PRO A 18 0.73 0.81 -0.05
C PRO A 18 -0.04 1.02 1.26
N ILE A 19 -0.41 2.28 1.51
CA ILE A 19 -1.24 2.69 2.62
C ILE A 19 -2.71 2.64 2.19
N LEU A 20 -3.56 2.04 3.02
CA LEU A 20 -5.00 2.01 2.83
C LEU A 20 -5.67 2.77 3.98
N TYR A 21 -6.38 3.84 3.61
CA TYR A 21 -7.17 4.65 4.53
C TYR A 21 -8.62 4.18 4.57
N GLY A 22 -9.34 4.61 5.61
CA GLY A 22 -10.77 4.37 5.78
C GLY A 22 -11.08 3.13 6.61
N LEU A 23 -12.36 2.76 6.67
CA LEU A 23 -12.80 1.55 7.36
C LEU A 23 -12.39 0.31 6.55
N PRO A 24 -11.49 -0.56 7.05
CA PRO A 24 -11.01 -1.68 6.27
C PRO A 24 -12.09 -2.75 6.08
N THR A 25 -12.16 -3.31 4.88
CA THR A 25 -12.91 -4.56 4.63
C THR A 25 -12.19 -5.75 5.28
N ARG A 26 -12.85 -6.91 5.33
CA ARG A 26 -12.21 -8.15 5.80
C ARG A 26 -10.96 -8.49 4.99
N VAL A 27 -11.03 -8.38 3.67
CA VAL A 27 -9.93 -8.65 2.75
C VAL A 27 -8.75 -7.70 3.02
N ALA A 28 -9.03 -6.42 3.25
CA ALA A 28 -7.99 -5.45 3.61
C ALA A 28 -7.31 -5.78 4.95
N ARG A 29 -8.08 -6.22 5.97
CA ARG A 29 -7.50 -6.67 7.25
C ARG A 29 -6.59 -7.89 7.07
N GLU A 30 -7.00 -8.86 6.27
CA GLU A 30 -6.21 -10.06 5.95
C GLU A 30 -4.92 -9.69 5.18
N ALA A 31 -5.01 -8.80 4.19
CA ALA A 31 -3.86 -8.29 3.46
C ALA A 31 -2.88 -7.52 4.36
N ALA A 32 -3.39 -6.74 5.32
CA ALA A 32 -2.56 -6.03 6.29
C ALA A 32 -1.84 -6.98 7.26
N ALA A 33 -2.54 -8.00 7.75
CA ALA A 33 -1.93 -9.05 8.58
C ALA A 33 -0.82 -9.80 7.83
N ALA A 34 -0.96 -9.96 6.51
CA ALA A 34 0.05 -10.54 5.64
C ALA A 34 1.17 -9.55 5.23
N GLY A 35 1.15 -8.30 5.71
CA GLY A 35 2.14 -7.27 5.39
C GLY A 35 2.10 -6.76 3.94
N LYS A 36 0.98 -6.95 3.24
CA LYS A 36 0.81 -6.52 1.84
C LYS A 36 0.34 -5.08 1.69
N VAL A 37 -0.35 -4.56 2.72
CA VAL A 37 -0.81 -3.17 2.81
C VAL A 37 -0.64 -2.67 4.25
N ARG A 38 -0.58 -1.36 4.45
CA ARG A 38 -0.64 -0.73 5.78
C ARG A 38 -2.00 -0.06 5.98
N LEU A 39 -2.74 -0.45 7.01
CA LEU A 39 -3.95 0.29 7.40
C LEU A 39 -3.58 1.58 8.13
N PHE A 40 -4.22 2.69 7.77
CA PHE A 40 -3.93 4.00 8.34
C PHE A 40 -5.19 4.86 8.49
N GLY A 41 -5.65 5.05 9.74
CA GLY A 41 -6.73 5.98 10.09
C GLY A 41 -8.05 5.79 9.31
N CYS A 42 -9.08 6.53 9.70
CA CYS A 42 -10.31 6.62 8.92
C CYS A 42 -10.38 7.89 8.06
N VAL A 43 -9.59 8.91 8.40
CA VAL A 43 -9.59 10.22 7.73
C VAL A 43 -8.50 10.25 6.66
N VAL A 44 -8.88 10.58 5.43
CA VAL A 44 -7.96 10.81 4.32
C VAL A 44 -7.59 12.30 4.31
N PRO A 45 -6.32 12.68 4.54
CA PRO A 45 -5.90 14.07 4.44
C PRO A 45 -5.92 14.53 2.96
N ARG A 46 -5.82 15.85 2.75
CA ARG A 46 -5.82 16.45 1.39
C ARG A 46 -4.67 15.92 0.52
N GLU A 47 -3.52 15.70 1.13
CA GLU A 47 -2.32 15.14 0.50
C GLU A 47 -1.94 13.87 1.27
N PRO A 48 -2.56 12.72 0.93
CA PRO A 48 -2.32 11.48 1.64
C PRO A 48 -0.97 10.89 1.25
N ASP A 49 -0.22 10.43 2.25
CA ASP A 49 0.88 9.51 2.03
C ASP A 49 0.33 8.22 1.44
N GLN A 50 0.99 7.73 0.39
CA GLN A 50 0.52 6.57 -0.38
C GLN A 50 1.29 5.30 -0.02
N TRP A 51 2.52 5.44 0.47
CA TRP A 51 3.45 4.34 0.70
C TRP A 51 4.06 4.40 2.08
N THR A 52 4.41 3.24 2.64
CA THR A 52 5.25 3.14 3.82
C THR A 52 6.25 2.00 3.71
N CYS A 53 7.35 2.06 4.45
CA CYS A 53 8.32 0.97 4.56
C CYS A 53 8.26 0.32 5.94
N ARG A 54 9.04 -0.76 6.17
CA ARG A 54 9.06 -1.43 7.49
C ARG A 54 9.64 -0.58 8.61
N GLN A 55 10.35 0.50 8.28
CA GLN A 55 10.84 1.50 9.23
C GLN A 55 9.84 2.63 9.50
N ALA A 56 8.60 2.51 9.00
CA ALA A 56 7.50 3.45 9.19
C ALA A 56 7.70 4.85 8.57
N HIS A 57 8.68 5.05 7.68
CA HIS A 57 8.70 6.22 6.81
C HIS A 57 7.49 6.18 5.87
N THR A 58 6.87 7.33 5.62
CA THR A 58 5.74 7.48 4.71
C THR A 58 6.10 8.48 3.61
N TRP A 59 5.54 8.28 2.41
CA TRP A 59 5.78 9.17 1.27
C TRP A 59 4.68 9.05 0.21
N GLN A 60 4.68 10.04 -0.68
CA GLN A 60 3.94 10.05 -1.95
C GLN A 60 4.86 9.64 -3.10
N ALA A 61 4.31 8.96 -4.11
CA ALA A 61 5.02 8.69 -5.35
C ALA A 61 4.25 9.30 -6.52
N ASP A 62 4.94 9.62 -7.61
CA ASP A 62 4.35 10.32 -8.76
C ASP A 62 3.58 9.39 -9.72
N ASP A 63 3.34 8.13 -9.32
CA ASP A 63 2.74 7.09 -10.17
C ASP A 63 1.57 6.41 -9.45
N ASP A 64 0.38 6.99 -9.65
CA ASP A 64 -0.87 6.46 -9.13
C ASP A 64 -1.27 5.13 -9.80
N GLU A 65 -0.82 4.84 -11.03
CA GLU A 65 -1.10 3.56 -11.70
C GLU A 65 -0.37 2.42 -10.99
N VAL A 66 0.87 2.64 -10.58
CA VAL A 66 1.63 1.70 -9.75
C VAL A 66 0.95 1.49 -8.40
N LEU A 67 0.46 2.56 -7.75
CA LEU A 67 -0.26 2.45 -6.48
C LEU A 67 -1.52 1.57 -6.64
N ILE A 68 -2.35 1.87 -7.63
CA ILE A 68 -3.60 1.13 -7.90
C ILE A 68 -3.31 -0.33 -8.20
N ALA A 69 -2.34 -0.62 -9.08
CA ALA A 69 -2.02 -1.99 -9.46
C ALA A 69 -1.46 -2.82 -8.28
N VAL A 70 -0.66 -2.21 -7.40
CA VAL A 70 -0.14 -2.89 -6.20
C VAL A 70 -1.27 -3.11 -5.17
N LEU A 71 -2.17 -2.15 -4.98
CA LEU A 71 -3.35 -2.31 -4.13
C LEU A 71 -4.26 -3.43 -4.64
N ASP A 72 -4.55 -3.46 -5.93
CA ASP A 72 -5.35 -4.51 -6.56
C ASP A 72 -4.69 -5.89 -6.39
N ALA A 73 -3.38 -5.99 -6.62
CA ALA A 73 -2.65 -7.24 -6.41
C ALA A 73 -2.66 -7.68 -4.93
N ALA A 74 -2.63 -6.73 -3.98
CA ALA A 74 -2.69 -7.02 -2.56
C ALA A 74 -4.08 -7.46 -2.08
N LEU A 75 -5.15 -6.92 -2.70
CA LEU A 75 -6.54 -7.12 -2.31
C LEU A 75 -7.29 -8.18 -3.13
N LYS A 76 -6.74 -8.66 -4.26
CA LYS A 76 -7.30 -9.80 -4.99
C LYS A 76 -7.33 -11.03 -4.10
N ARG A 77 -8.53 -11.59 -3.88
CA ARG A 77 -8.67 -12.94 -3.30
C ARG A 77 -8.06 -13.90 -4.31
N SER A 78 -7.11 -14.73 -3.86
CA SER A 78 -6.83 -15.99 -4.56
C SER A 78 -8.15 -16.75 -4.59
N GLU A 79 -8.76 -16.83 -5.76
CA GLU A 79 -9.94 -17.65 -6.00
C GLU A 79 -9.65 -19.05 -5.42
N ARG A 80 -10.51 -19.47 -4.50
CA ARG A 80 -10.47 -20.80 -3.88
C ARG A 80 -11.67 -21.56 -4.37
#